data_AF-A0A8D0BHK7-F1
#
_entry.id   AF-A0A8D0BHK7-F1
#
_cell.length_a   1.000
_cell.length_b   1.000
_cell.length_c   1.000
_cell.angle_alpha   90.00
_cell.angle_beta   90.00
_cell.angle_gamma   90.00
#
_symmetry.space_group_name_H-M   'P 1'
#
loop_
_entity.id
_entity.type
_entity.pdbx_description
1 polymer ?
#
loop_
_entity_poly.entity_id
_entity_poly.type
_entity_poly.pdbx_seq_one_letter_code
_entity_poly.pdbx_strand_id
1 'polypeptide(L)'
;KTVARLPREPWIPMGDKVRLRLRQLDIGNKYSHLPLPKASVLIPLIVKGGKLCLLFTVRSMALRRSPGEVCFPGGRSEPRDRDETVTALREAEEEVGLPAEQVEVLCRLVWVRVSKVW
;
A
#
# COMPACT_ATOMS: atom_id res chain seq x y z
N LYS A 1 43.69 13.02 17.80
CA LYS A 1 42.97 11.99 17.00
C LYS A 1 41.63 12.59 16.59
N THR A 2 41.52 13.07 15.36
CA THR A 2 40.36 13.82 14.87
C THR A 2 39.33 12.84 14.33
N VAL A 3 38.16 12.76 14.95
CA VAL A 3 37.03 11.99 14.42
C VAL A 3 36.37 12.83 13.34
N ALA A 4 36.54 12.44 12.08
CA ALA A 4 35.85 13.05 10.95
C ALA A 4 34.34 12.94 11.18
N ARG A 5 33.70 14.09 11.37
CA ARG A 5 32.25 14.19 11.53
C ARG A 5 31.66 13.97 10.14
N LEU A 6 31.04 12.81 9.90
CA LEU A 6 30.30 12.53 8.67
C LEU A 6 29.28 13.67 8.44
N PRO A 7 29.04 14.09 7.18
CA PRO A 7 28.10 15.16 6.90
C PRO A 7 26.73 14.78 7.46
N ARG A 8 26.17 15.66 8.30
CA ARG A 8 24.78 15.52 8.74
C ARG A 8 23.93 15.73 7.50
N GLU A 9 23.27 14.68 7.02
CA GLU A 9 22.28 14.84 5.96
C GLU A 9 21.25 15.89 6.39
N PRO A 10 20.77 16.75 5.47
CA PRO A 10 19.78 17.77 5.78
C PRO A 10 18.57 17.15 6.48
N TRP A 11 18.06 17.82 7.53
CA TRP A 11 16.92 17.35 8.30
C TRP A 11 15.66 17.47 7.44
N ILE A 12 15.34 16.39 6.74
CA ILE A 12 14.09 16.22 6.00
C ILE A 12 13.11 15.57 6.98
N PRO A 13 11.92 16.14 7.24
CA PRO A 13 10.90 15.51 8.05
C PRO A 13 10.66 14.07 7.62
N MET A 14 10.41 13.14 8.55
CA MET A 14 10.28 11.71 8.25
C MET A 14 9.30 11.45 7.09
N GLY A 15 8.20 12.18 7.02
CA GLY A 15 7.22 12.09 5.93
C GLY A 15 7.81 12.40 4.55
N ASP A 16 8.66 13.42 4.43
CA ASP A 16 9.23 13.83 3.15
C ASP A 16 10.31 12.86 2.67
N LYS A 17 11.11 12.30 3.59
CA LYS A 17 12.09 11.26 3.26
C LYS A 17 11.40 9.97 2.79
N VAL A 18 10.29 9.60 3.42
CA VAL A 18 9.47 8.44 3.02
C VAL A 18 8.87 8.67 1.63
N ARG A 19 8.26 9.83 1.38
CA ARG A 19 7.72 10.20 0.07
C ARG A 19 8.76 10.10 -1.04
N LEU A 20 9.94 10.70 -0.84
CA LEU A 20 11.02 10.67 -1.83
C LEU A 20 11.46 9.24 -2.17
N ARG A 21 11.62 8.37 -1.17
CA ARG A 21 12.02 6.98 -1.38
C ARG A 21 10.93 6.17 -2.09
N LEU A 22 9.67 6.33 -1.70
CA LEU A 22 8.57 5.58 -2.31
C LEU A 22 8.35 5.96 -3.78
N ARG A 23 8.48 7.25 -4.12
CA ARG A 23 8.39 7.71 -5.52
C ARG A 23 9.47 7.11 -6.42
N GLN A 24 10.65 6.78 -5.88
CA GLN A 24 11.72 6.11 -6.65
C GLN A 24 11.40 4.64 -6.97
N LEU A 25 10.48 4.03 -6.22
CA LEU A 25 10.04 2.63 -6.41
C LEU A 25 8.76 2.53 -7.23
N ASP A 26 8.19 3.66 -7.66
CA ASP A 26 6.96 3.68 -8.41
C ASP A 26 7.15 3.10 -9.82
N ILE A 27 6.50 1.96 -10.07
CA ILE A 27 6.50 1.32 -11.39
C ILE A 27 5.36 1.83 -12.28
N GLY A 28 4.50 2.71 -11.76
CA GLY A 28 3.33 3.23 -12.47
C GLY A 28 2.44 2.13 -13.02
N ASN A 29 2.05 2.26 -14.29
CA ASN A 29 1.09 1.35 -14.94
C ASN A 29 1.76 0.27 -15.80
N LYS A 30 3.06 0.01 -15.57
CA LYS A 30 3.88 -0.84 -16.44
C LYS A 30 3.26 -2.22 -16.72
N TYR A 31 2.52 -2.77 -15.76
CA TYR A 31 1.90 -4.09 -15.86
C TYR A 31 0.36 -4.04 -15.90
N SER A 32 -0.25 -2.85 -15.88
CA SER A 32 -1.70 -2.68 -15.85
C SER A 32 -2.40 -3.14 -17.13
N HIS A 33 -1.69 -3.42 -18.23
CA HIS A 33 -2.29 -3.89 -19.47
C HIS A 33 -2.37 -5.43 -19.55
N LEU A 34 -1.77 -6.16 -18.61
CA LEU A 34 -1.75 -7.63 -18.66
C LEU A 34 -3.17 -8.19 -18.47
N PRO A 35 -3.64 -9.12 -19.33
CA PRO A 35 -4.98 -9.68 -19.29
C PRO A 35 -5.10 -10.81 -18.25
N LEU A 36 -4.76 -10.50 -17.00
CA LEU A 36 -4.83 -11.42 -15.87
C LEU A 36 -5.95 -10.99 -14.92
N PRO A 37 -6.58 -11.91 -14.17
CA PRO A 37 -7.38 -11.52 -13.02
C PRO A 37 -6.54 -10.69 -12.06
N LYS A 38 -7.02 -9.51 -11.68
CA LYS A 38 -6.28 -8.57 -10.83
C LYS A 38 -6.91 -8.45 -9.45
N ALA A 39 -6.04 -8.18 -8.50
CA ALA A 39 -6.39 -7.73 -7.18
C ALA A 39 -5.45 -6.58 -6.81
N SER A 40 -5.88 -5.72 -5.91
CA SER A 40 -5.07 -4.61 -5.42
C SER A 40 -5.21 -4.50 -3.91
N VAL A 41 -4.08 -4.20 -3.26
CA VAL A 41 -4.01 -3.99 -1.82
C VAL A 41 -3.49 -2.58 -1.55
N LEU A 42 -4.02 -1.94 -0.52
CA LEU A 42 -3.47 -0.70 0.00
C LEU A 42 -2.48 -1.04 1.11
N ILE A 43 -1.26 -0.48 1.06
CA ILE A 43 -0.27 -0.57 2.15
C ILE A 43 -0.32 0.77 2.93
N PRO A 44 -1.13 0.89 4.00
CA PRO A 44 -1.41 2.18 4.61
C PRO A 44 -0.28 2.54 5.58
N LEU A 45 0.39 3.67 5.33
CA LEU A 45 1.41 4.22 6.20
C LEU A 45 0.82 5.29 7.10
N ILE A 46 0.87 5.07 8.41
CA ILE A 46 0.27 5.95 9.42
C ILE A 46 1.37 6.46 10.36
N VAL A 47 1.32 7.74 10.73
CA VAL A 47 2.19 8.29 11.77
C VAL A 47 1.45 8.28 13.10
N LYS A 48 1.90 7.48 14.06
CA LYS A 48 1.34 7.41 15.41
C LYS A 48 2.45 7.60 16.44
N GLY A 49 2.31 8.58 17.33
CA GLY A 49 3.33 8.88 18.35
C GLY A 49 4.71 9.19 17.75
N GLY A 50 4.76 9.85 16.60
CA GLY A 50 6.01 10.20 15.89
C GLY A 50 6.69 9.03 15.18
N LYS A 51 6.09 7.84 15.14
CA LYS A 51 6.61 6.65 14.45
C LYS A 51 5.74 6.28 13.27
N LEU A 52 6.39 5.76 12.22
CA LEU A 52 5.71 5.19 11.06
C LEU A 52 5.20 3.79 11.40
N CYS A 53 3.94 3.51 11.10
CA CYS A 53 3.26 2.25 11.34
C CYS A 53 2.55 1.78 10.07
N LEU A 54 2.33 0.48 9.99
CA LEU A 54 1.49 -0.14 8.98
C LEU A 54 0.16 -0.56 9.62
N LEU A 55 -0.92 -0.36 8.88
CA LEU A 55 -2.24 -0.90 9.22
C LEU A 55 -2.43 -2.26 8.55
N PHE A 56 -2.96 -3.21 9.32
CA PHE A 56 -3.36 -4.53 8.85
C PHE A 56 -4.79 -4.81 9.27
N THR A 57 -5.45 -5.70 8.54
CA THR A 57 -6.76 -6.27 8.88
C THR A 57 -6.61 -7.73 9.25
N VAL A 58 -7.54 -8.24 10.04
CA VAL A 58 -7.70 -9.68 10.27
C VAL A 58 -8.97 -10.11 9.54
N ARG A 59 -8.83 -11.03 8.59
CA ARG A 59 -9.95 -11.47 7.76
C ARG A 59 -11.01 -12.17 8.62
N SER A 60 -12.27 -11.89 8.33
CA SER A 60 -13.39 -12.57 9.00
C SER A 60 -13.27 -14.08 8.88
N MET A 61 -13.53 -14.78 9.98
CA MET A 61 -13.55 -16.25 10.01
C MET A 61 -14.64 -16.86 9.10
N ALA A 62 -15.64 -16.07 8.71
CA ALA A 62 -16.74 -16.51 7.84
C ALA A 62 -16.37 -16.55 6.34
N LEU A 63 -15.19 -16.05 5.97
CA LEU A 63 -14.76 -16.03 4.58
C LEU A 63 -14.37 -17.43 4.10
N ARG A 64 -14.75 -17.76 2.87
CA ARG A 64 -14.42 -19.07 2.25
C ARG A 64 -12.92 -19.29 2.04
N ARG A 65 -12.12 -18.22 2.07
CA ARG A 65 -10.68 -18.24 1.77
C ARG A 65 -9.93 -17.38 2.79
N SER A 66 -8.81 -17.91 3.27
CA SER A 66 -7.92 -17.25 4.23
C SER A 66 -8.63 -16.68 5.47
N PRO A 67 -9.54 -17.43 6.14
CA PRO A 67 -10.20 -16.94 7.35
C PRO A 67 -9.16 -16.71 8.47
N GLY A 68 -9.25 -15.57 9.16
CA GLY A 68 -8.37 -15.23 10.27
C GLY A 68 -6.95 -14.81 9.89
N GLU A 69 -6.61 -14.77 8.59
CA GLU A 69 -5.29 -14.30 8.15
C GLU A 69 -5.14 -12.79 8.35
N VAL A 70 -3.92 -12.37 8.70
CA VAL A 70 -3.52 -10.97 8.74
C VAL A 70 -3.17 -10.55 7.32
N CYS A 71 -3.86 -9.53 6.79
CA CYS A 71 -3.60 -9.01 5.46
C CYS A 71 -3.63 -7.48 5.43
N PHE A 72 -3.21 -6.91 4.31
CA PHE A 72 -3.51 -5.53 4.00
C PHE A 72 -4.95 -5.40 3.49
N PRO A 73 -5.61 -4.24 3.67
CA PRO A 73 -6.89 -3.98 3.03
C PRO A 73 -6.78 -4.14 1.52
N GLY A 74 -7.72 -4.85 0.89
CA GLY A 74 -7.70 -5.06 -0.54
C GLY A 74 -8.50 -6.25 -1.03
N GLY A 75 -8.67 -6.30 -2.34
CA GLY A 75 -9.53 -7.28 -2.97
C GLY A 75 -9.40 -7.29 -4.48
N ARG A 76 -10.34 -7.96 -5.14
CA ARG A 76 -10.34 -8.16 -6.59
C ARG A 76 -10.80 -6.89 -7.30
N SER A 77 -10.26 -6.65 -8.49
CA SER A 77 -10.75 -5.57 -9.35
C SER A 77 -12.17 -5.87 -9.82
N GLU A 78 -13.03 -4.86 -9.82
CA GLU A 78 -14.38 -4.93 -10.35
C GLU A 78 -14.52 -4.16 -11.67
N PRO A 79 -15.55 -4.43 -12.50
CA PRO A 79 -15.75 -3.72 -13.77
C PRO A 79 -15.90 -2.19 -13.64
N ARG A 80 -16.31 -1.71 -12.47
CA ARG A 80 -16.44 -0.27 -12.17
C ARG A 80 -15.12 0.39 -11.79
N ASP A 81 -14.08 -0.39 -11.48
CA ASP A 81 -12.79 0.14 -11.05
C ASP A 81 -11.99 0.60 -12.27
N ARG A 82 -11.75 1.91 -12.38
CA ARG A 82 -11.02 2.50 -13.52
C ARG A 82 -9.54 2.09 -13.59
N ASP A 83 -8.95 1.77 -12.44
CA ASP A 83 -7.55 1.36 -12.31
C ASP A 83 -7.30 0.59 -10.99
N GLU A 84 -6.09 0.06 -10.84
CA GLU A 84 -5.66 -0.69 -9.65
C GLU A 84 -5.71 0.15 -8.36
N THR A 85 -5.54 1.47 -8.46
CA THR A 85 -5.62 2.36 -7.28
C THR A 85 -7.05 2.51 -6.79
N VAL A 86 -8.02 2.66 -7.71
CA VAL A 86 -9.44 2.70 -7.35
C VAL A 86 -9.89 1.38 -6.73
N THR A 87 -9.40 0.25 -7.24
CA THR A 87 -9.65 -1.06 -6.61
C THR A 87 -9.17 -1.06 -5.14
N ALA A 88 -7.91 -0.68 -4.89
CA ALA A 88 -7.35 -0.69 -3.53
C ALA A 88 -8.06 0.27 -2.57
N LEU A 89 -8.43 1.47 -3.04
CA LEU A 89 -9.11 2.48 -2.21
C LEU A 89 -10.55 2.06 -1.88
N ARG A 90 -11.31 1.55 -2.87
CA ARG A 90 -12.66 1.04 -2.66
C ARG A 90 -12.67 -0.07 -1.61
N GLU A 91 -11.78 -1.05 -1.75
CA GLU A 91 -11.68 -2.17 -0.80
C GLU A 91 -11.26 -1.69 0.59
N ALA A 92 -10.35 -0.71 0.70
CA ALA A 92 -9.97 -0.14 1.99
C ALA A 92 -11.14 0.62 2.65
N GLU A 93 -11.97 1.30 1.88
CA GLU A 93 -13.17 1.95 2.38
C GLU A 93 -14.21 0.91 2.85
N GLU A 94 -14.45 -0.14 2.08
CA GLU A 94 -15.39 -1.22 2.42
C GLU A 94 -14.95 -2.04 3.65
N GLU A 95 -13.65 -2.34 3.77
CA GLU A 95 -13.14 -3.21 4.84
C GLU A 95 -12.86 -2.47 6.16
N VAL A 96 -12.35 -1.23 6.10
CA VAL A 96 -11.93 -0.48 7.31
C VAL A 96 -12.50 0.93 7.40
N GLY A 97 -13.37 1.33 6.49
CA GLY A 97 -13.99 2.67 6.50
C GLY A 97 -13.01 3.80 6.24
N LEU A 98 -11.89 3.54 5.53
CA LEU A 98 -10.89 4.56 5.20
C LEU A 98 -11.31 5.30 3.92
N PRO A 99 -11.80 6.55 3.99
CA PRO A 99 -12.28 7.26 2.81
C PRO A 99 -11.13 7.62 1.89
N ALA A 100 -11.35 7.51 0.57
CA ALA A 100 -10.32 7.76 -0.43
C ALA A 100 -9.69 9.15 -0.32
N GLU A 101 -10.45 10.17 0.05
CA GLU A 101 -9.98 11.55 0.23
C GLU A 101 -9.00 11.73 1.41
N GLN A 102 -8.94 10.78 2.34
CA GLN A 102 -7.99 10.79 3.45
C GLN A 102 -6.66 10.11 3.11
N VAL A 103 -6.52 9.58 1.88
CA VAL A 103 -5.37 8.80 1.46
C VAL A 103 -4.59 9.51 0.34
N GLU A 104 -3.35 9.87 0.62
CA GLU A 104 -2.38 10.28 -0.41
C GLU A 104 -1.71 9.03 -1.00
N VAL A 105 -2.06 8.65 -2.23
CA VAL A 105 -1.41 7.52 -2.91
C VAL A 105 -0.06 7.96 -3.48
N LEU A 106 1.03 7.41 -2.93
CA LEU A 106 2.39 7.85 -3.24
C LEU A 106 3.05 7.13 -4.42
N CYS A 107 2.77 5.84 -4.60
CA CYS A 107 3.40 5.00 -5.63
C CYS A 107 2.63 3.70 -5.85
N ARG A 108 2.86 3.05 -6.99
CA ARG A 108 2.52 1.65 -7.26
C ARG A 108 3.80 0.81 -7.20
N LEU A 109 3.85 -0.17 -6.30
CA LEU A 109 4.99 -1.07 -6.17
C LEU A 109 4.90 -2.24 -7.16
N VAL A 110 5.97 -3.02 -7.26
CA VAL A 110 6.01 -4.21 -8.12
C VAL A 110 4.85 -5.17 -7.79
N TRP A 111 4.14 -5.61 -8.82
CA TRP A 111 3.07 -6.60 -8.66
C TRP A 111 3.66 -7.97 -8.32
N VAL A 112 2.87 -8.79 -7.62
CA VAL A 112 3.24 -10.15 -7.26
C VAL A 112 2.27 -11.11 -7.94
N ARG A 113 2.81 -12.14 -8.59
CA ARG A 113 2.00 -13.25 -9.07
C ARG A 113 1.68 -14.17 -7.91
N VAL A 114 0.39 -14.31 -7.58
CA VAL A 114 -0.06 -15.22 -6.53
C VAL A 114 -0.65 -16.47 -7.16
N SER A 115 -0.05 -17.63 -6.87
CA SER A 115 -0.46 -18.92 -7.45
C SER A 115 -1.69 -19.54 -6.77
N LYS A 116 -2.09 -19.00 -5.60
CA LYS A 116 -3.35 -19.34 -4.91
C LYS A 116 -4.25 -18.11 -4.93
N VAL A 117 -5.40 -18.24 -5.61
CA VAL A 117 -6.33 -17.15 -5.87
C VAL A 117 -7.06 -16.78 -4.56
N TRP A 118 -6.94 -15.51 -4.14
CA TRP A 118 -7.74 -14.86 -3.08
C TRP A 118 -9.24 -15.02 -3.33
#